data_AF-M0ZVS3-F1
#
_entry.id   AF-M0ZVS3-F1
#
_cell.length_a   1.000
_cell.length_b   1.000
_cell.length_c   1.000
_cell.angle_alpha   90.00
_cell.angle_beta   90.00
_cell.angle_gamma   90.00
#
_symmetry.space_group_name_H-M   'P 1'
#
loop_
_entity.id
_entity.type
_entity.pdbx_description
1 polymer ?
#
loop_
_entity_poly.entity_id
_entity_poly.type
_entity_poly.pdbx_seq_one_letter_code
_entity_poly.pdbx_strand_id
1 'polypeptide(L)' 'MGNGIISLLFVVLLLFYSSGAEVVTVDVHAARQLIQSGHRYLDVRTEEEFKKGHVHNSLNIPYMFNTPRGLFFFFFFLS' A
#
# COMPACT_ATOMS: atom_id res chain seq x y z
N MET A 1 23.53 0.65 -31.25
CA MET A 1 22.62 1.81 -31.15
C MET A 1 21.19 1.40 -30.75
N GLY A 2 21.02 0.44 -29.83
CA GLY A 2 19.70 -0.19 -29.57
C GLY A 2 19.25 -0.33 -28.11
N ASN A 3 20.16 -0.17 -27.14
CA ASN A 3 19.82 -0.43 -25.72
C ASN A 3 19.42 0.84 -24.95
N GLY A 4 19.97 2.00 -25.33
CA GLY A 4 19.68 3.27 -24.65
C GLY A 4 18.24 3.74 -24.83
N ILE A 5 17.65 3.51 -26.01
CA ILE A 5 16.25 3.89 -26.29
C ILE A 5 15.28 2.99 -25.52
N ILE A 6 15.55 1.69 -25.42
CA ILE A 6 14.74 0.75 -24.63
C ILE A 6 14.83 1.10 -23.14
N SER A 7 16.04 1.39 -22.64
CA SER A 7 16.21 1.84 -21.25
C SER A 7 15.48 3.15 -20.98
N LEU A 8 15.52 4.11 -21.90
CA LEU A 8 14.82 5.38 -21.76
C LEU A 8 13.30 5.18 -21.78
N LEU A 9 12.78 4.34 -22.68
CA LEU A 9 11.36 4.00 -22.73
C LEU A 9 10.90 3.32 -21.44
N PHE A 10 11.72 2.43 -20.87
CA PHE A 10 11.42 1.77 -19.60
C PHE A 10 11.37 2.76 -18.43
N VAL A 11 12.33 3.70 -18.36
CA VAL A 11 12.32 4.78 -17.35
C VAL A 11 11.11 5.68 -17.51
N VAL A 12 10.77 6.06 -18.74
CA VAL A 12 9.59 6.87 -19.05
C VAL A 12 8.31 6.14 -18.65
N LEU A 13 8.20 4.84 -18.93
CA LEU A 13 7.07 4.01 -18.50
C LEU A 13 6.94 3.96 -16.96
N LEU A 14 8.06 3.81 -16.25
CA LEU A 14 8.07 3.82 -14.78
C LEU A 14 7.62 5.17 -14.21
N LEU A 15 8.07 6.27 -14.81
CA LEU A 15 7.67 7.62 -14.39
C LEU A 15 6.17 7.86 -14.60
N PHE A 16 5.59 7.37 -15.70
CA PHE A 16 4.14 7.44 -15.94
C PHE A 16 3.35 6.53 -15.00
N TYR A 17 3.87 5.34 -14.66
CA TYR A 17 3.21 4.43 -13.71
C TYR A 17 3.17 4.99 -12.28
N SER A 18 4.14 5.82 -11.91
CA SER A 18 4.23 6.45 -10.59
C SER A 18 3.40 7.73 -10.44
N SER A 19 2.61 8.12 -11.45
CA SER A 19 1.71 9.28 -11.39
C SER A 19 0.79 9.16 -10.18
N GLY A 20 0.96 10.07 -9.21
CA GLY A 20 0.46 9.98 -7.85
C GLY A 20 -1.01 9.58 -7.75
N ALA A 21 -1.25 8.46 -7.06
CA ALA A 21 -2.60 8.05 -6.71
C ALA A 21 -3.20 9.06 -5.71
N GLU A 22 -4.33 9.65 -6.07
CA GLU A 22 -5.12 10.46 -5.16
C GLU A 22 -5.66 9.57 -4.03
N VAL A 23 -5.49 10.00 -2.79
CA VAL A 23 -6.01 9.27 -1.62
C VAL A 23 -7.49 9.59 -1.49
N VAL A 24 -8.34 8.66 -1.92
CA VAL A 24 -9.80 8.78 -1.81
C VAL A 24 -10.29 8.03 -0.58
N THR A 25 -11.10 8.70 0.25
CA THR A 25 -11.82 8.04 1.34
C THR A 25 -13.08 7.38 0.79
N VAL A 26 -13.30 6.12 1.15
CA VAL A 26 -14.43 5.31 0.67
C VAL A 26 -15.24 4.80 1.84
N ASP A 27 -16.54 4.61 1.64
CA ASP A 27 -17.41 3.98 2.61
C ASP A 27 -17.21 2.45 2.67
N VAL A 28 -17.79 1.80 3.68
CA VAL A 28 -17.62 0.36 3.92
C VAL A 28 -18.18 -0.50 2.78
N HIS A 29 -19.27 -0.09 2.13
CA HIS A 29 -19.84 -0.83 1.00
C HIS A 29 -18.99 -0.69 -0.25
N ALA A 30 -18.52 0.52 -0.56
CA ALA A 30 -17.58 0.75 -1.67
C ALA A 30 -16.26 -0.01 -1.45
N ALA A 31 -15.70 0.01 -0.25
CA ALA A 31 -14.50 -0.76 0.10
C ALA A 31 -14.69 -2.27 -0.14
N ARG A 32 -15.85 -2.82 0.25
CA ARG A 32 -16.18 -4.24 0.00
C ARG A 32 -16.23 -4.55 -1.49
N GLN A 33 -16.82 -3.68 -2.31
CA GLN A 33 -16.87 -3.88 -3.76
C GLN A 33 -15.47 -3.86 -4.39
N LEU A 34 -14.59 -2.95 -3.95
CA LEU A 34 -13.20 -2.89 -4.42
C LEU A 34 -12.41 -4.16 -4.09
N ILE A 35 -12.59 -4.70 -2.89
CA ILE A 35 -11.94 -5.96 -2.50
C ILE A 35 -12.47 -7.11 -3.37
N GLN A 36 -13.77 -7.14 -3.66
CA GLN A 36 -14.38 -8.13 -4.54
C GLN A 36 -13.93 -8.01 -6.00
N SER A 37 -13.62 -6.80 -6.48
CA SER A 37 -13.11 -6.58 -7.84
C SER A 37 -11.62 -6.89 -7.99
N GLY A 38 -10.97 -7.42 -6.95
CA GLY A 38 -9.58 -7.88 -6.98
C GLY A 38 -8.55 -6.86 -6.53
N HIS A 39 -8.96 -5.73 -5.95
CA HIS A 39 -8.01 -4.83 -5.29
C HIS A 39 -7.47 -5.44 -3.99
N ARG A 40 -6.20 -5.15 -3.68
CA ARG A 40 -5.57 -5.59 -2.44
C ARG A 40 -5.91 -4.65 -1.30
N TYR A 41 -6.31 -5.21 -0.17
CA TYR A 41 -6.55 -4.46 1.05
C TYR A 41 -5.27 -4.40 1.88
N LEU A 42 -4.84 -3.20 2.24
CA LEU A 42 -3.69 -2.99 3.12
C LEU A 42 -4.20 -2.62 4.52
N ASP A 43 -3.96 -3.49 5.50
CA ASP A 43 -4.27 -3.25 6.90
C ASP A 43 -3.03 -2.67 7.60
N VAL A 44 -3.10 -1.40 7.99
CA VAL A 44 -1.97 -0.71 8.63
C VAL A 44 -1.96 -0.82 10.15
N ARG A 45 -2.91 -1.55 10.74
CA ARG A 45 -2.98 -1.75 12.20
C ARG A 45 -1.83 -2.61 12.71
N THR A 46 -1.71 -2.69 14.03
CA THR A 46 -0.72 -3.56 14.68
C THR A 46 -0.94 -5.02 14.30
N GLU A 47 0.14 -5.82 14.32
CA GLU A 47 0.03 -7.25 14.00
C GLU A 47 -0.93 -7.98 14.96
N GLU A 48 -0.99 -7.57 16.21
CA GLU A 48 -1.85 -8.15 17.24
C GLU A 48 -3.33 -7.94 16.90
N GLU A 49 -3.70 -6.76 16.41
CA GLU A 49 -5.06 -6.46 15.96
C GLU A 49 -5.41 -7.23 14.69
N PHE A 50 -4.46 -7.32 13.76
CA PHE A 50 -4.62 -8.08 12.52
C PHE A 50 -4.85 -9.58 12.80
N LYS A 51 -4.10 -10.16 13.74
CA LYS A 51 -4.22 -11.57 14.15
C LYS A 51 -5.55 -11.87 14.84
N LYS A 52 -6.14 -10.92 15.56
CA LYS A 52 -7.47 -11.07 16.19
C LYS A 52 -8.61 -11.16 15.18
N GLY A 53 -8.42 -10.56 14.00
CA GLY A 53 -9.41 -10.59 12.93
C GLY A 53 -9.05 -9.60 11.83
N HIS A 54 -9.05 -10.09 10.59
CA HIS A 54 -8.74 -9.30 9.41
C HIS A 54 -9.60 -9.74 8.22
N VAL A 55 -9.68 -8.86 7.22
CA VAL A 55 -10.41 -9.15 5.98
C VAL A 55 -9.64 -10.18 5.16
N HIS A 56 -10.34 -11.12 4.53
CA HIS A 56 -9.69 -12.13 3.68
C HIS A 56 -8.88 -11.46 2.55
N ASN A 57 -7.69 -11.99 2.25
CA ASN A 57 -6.72 -11.44 1.29
C ASN A 57 -6.16 -10.03 1.62
N SER A 58 -6.25 -9.59 2.87
CA SER A 58 -5.57 -8.38 3.32
C SER A 58 -4.09 -8.63 3.64
N LEU A 59 -3.26 -7.62 3.36
CA LEU A 59 -1.86 -7.58 3.72
C LEU A 59 -1.68 -6.66 4.93
N ASN A 60 -0.99 -7.12 5.96
CA ASN A 60 -0.66 -6.26 7.10
C ASN A 60 0.68 -5.56 6.87
N ILE A 61 0.68 -4.23 6.88
CA ILE A 61 1.90 -3.41 6.94
C ILE A 61 1.68 -2.39 8.06
N PRO A 62 2.08 -2.71 9.30
CA PRO A 62 1.77 -1.86 10.45
C PRO A 62 2.43 -0.49 10.31
N TYR A 63 1.65 0.59 10.50
CA TYR A 63 2.20 1.95 10.51
C TYR A 63 3.10 2.18 11.74
N MET A 64 2.96 1.34 12.77
CA MET A 64 3.68 1.43 14.03
C MET A 64 4.05 0.03 14.53
N PHE A 65 5.30 -0.17 14.94
CA PHE A 65 5.73 -1.40 15.60
C PHE A 65 6.76 -1.12 16.69
N ASN A 66 6.72 -1.94 17.74
CA ASN A 66 7.63 -1.80 18.88
C ASN A 66 8.91 -2.59 18.63
N THR A 67 10.05 -1.95 18.86
CA THR A 67 11.37 -2.60 18.80
C THR A 67 12.05 -2.52 20.16
N PRO A 68 13.08 -3.35 20.45
CA PRO A 68 13.86 -3.19 21.68
C PRO A 68 14.52 -1.81 21.84
N ARG A 69 14.63 -1.03 20.76
CA ARG A 69 15.19 0.34 20.74
C ARG A 69 14.12 1.42 20.89
N GLY A 70 12.85 1.04 21.03
CA GLY A 70 11.72 1.96 21.14
C GLY A 70 10.71 1.82 20.00
N LEU A 71 9.79 2.77 19.97
CA LEU A 71 8.66 2.76 19.06
C LEU A 71 9.01 3.35 17.69
N PHE A 72 8.74 2.59 16.63
CA PHE A 72 8.95 3.05 15.26
C PHE A 72 7.62 3.35 14.59
N PHE A 73 7.53 4.51 13.92
CA PHE A 73 6.39 4.92 13.13
C PHE A 73 6.81 5.13 11.66
N PHE A 74 6.04 4.57 10.74
CA PHE A 74 6.12 4.93 9.33
C PHE A 74 5.35 6.23 9.11
N PHE A 75 6.08 7.35 9.13
CA PHE A 75 5.52 8.69 8.94
C PHE A 75 4.77 8.87 7.61
N PHE A 76 5.03 8.03 6.61
CA PHE A 76 4.32 8.05 5.33
C PHE A 76 2.80 7.88 5.45
N PHE A 77 2.30 7.28 6.53
CA PHE A 77 0.87 7.07 6.76
C PHE A 77 0.22 8.14 7.66
N LEU A 78 0.97 9.13 8.13
CA LEU A 78 0.52 10.17 9.07
C LEU A 78 0.40 11.56 8.43
N SER A 79 0.48 11.64 7.09
CA SER A 79 0.51 12.89 6.30
C SER A 79 -0.80 13.17 5.60
#